data_AF-A0A7S1H6V7-F1
#
_entry.id   AF-A0A7S1H6V7-F1
#
_cell.length_a   1.000
_cell.length_b   1.000
_cell.length_c   1.000
_cell.angle_alpha   90.00
_cell.angle_beta   90.00
_cell.angle_gamma   90.00
#
_symmetry.space_group_name_H-M   'P 1'
#
loop_
_entity.id
_entity.type
_entity.pdbx_description
1 polymer ?
#
loop_
_entity_poly.entity_id
_entity_poly.type
_entity_poly.pdbx_seq_one_letter_code
_entity_poly.pdbx_strand_id
1 'polypeptide(L)'
;EEACIECKKCSGGSGWCREAEYISDPARHTCQACPVGAECDGTSLRSPDGLDAQGMVWQLDDATGRMMLQSCPTGYRIVSNRGYANQQCEACPEGYYITNGVDPGLSCLPCPSSAFCLMGGPPVFVDSLALQLAVHGIDLTVLTAPGRPEAATLLRHVAAASGFDVAMLEL
;
A
#
# COMPACT_ATOMS: atom_id res chain seq x y z
N GLU A 1 47.91 -3.69 -20.99
CA GLU A 1 46.71 -4.49 -20.69
C GLU A 1 45.79 -3.63 -19.85
N GLU A 2 44.84 -2.95 -20.49
CA GLU A 2 43.76 -2.24 -19.79
C GLU A 2 42.48 -3.00 -20.11
N ALA A 3 42.01 -3.77 -19.13
CA ALA A 3 40.73 -4.44 -19.22
C ALA A 3 39.64 -3.36 -19.15
N CYS A 4 38.98 -3.10 -20.28
CA CYS A 4 37.69 -2.41 -20.28
C CYS A 4 36.70 -3.22 -19.42
N ILE A 5 36.55 -2.88 -18.14
CA ILE A 5 35.33 -3.19 -17.36
C ILE A 5 34.39 -1.98 -17.52
N GLU A 6 34.17 -1.58 -18.78
CA GLU A 6 33.29 -0.47 -19.12
C GLU A 6 31.95 -1.07 -19.55
N CYS A 7 31.11 -1.39 -18.57
CA CYS A 7 29.73 -1.77 -18.83
C CYS A 7 28.96 -0.52 -19.29
N LYS A 8 28.80 -0.41 -20.61
CA LYS A 8 28.09 0.68 -21.30
C LYS A 8 26.77 1.05 -20.63
N LYS A 9 26.52 2.37 -20.53
CA LYS A 9 25.19 2.97 -20.44
C LYS A 9 24.22 2.19 -21.34
N CYS A 10 23.14 1.65 -20.78
CA CYS A 10 22.19 0.89 -21.58
C CYS A 10 21.69 1.77 -22.73
N SER A 11 21.86 1.33 -23.98
CA SER A 11 21.44 2.12 -25.14
C SER A 11 19.91 2.19 -25.15
N GLY A 12 19.37 3.32 -24.70
CA GLY A 12 17.93 3.56 -24.55
C GLY A 12 17.49 4.07 -23.17
N GLY A 13 18.33 3.93 -22.13
CA GLY A 13 18.01 4.38 -20.76
C GLY A 13 18.94 5.49 -20.26
N SER A 14 18.45 6.31 -19.33
CA SER A 14 19.23 7.35 -18.65
C SER A 14 20.21 6.78 -17.60
N GLY A 15 20.15 5.48 -17.30
CA GLY A 15 20.87 4.81 -16.20
C GLY A 15 21.78 3.63 -16.59
N TRP A 16 22.39 3.04 -15.56
CA TRP A 16 23.34 1.91 -15.63
C TRP A 16 22.64 0.55 -15.81
N CYS A 17 21.41 0.39 -15.29
CA CYS A 17 20.59 -0.81 -15.46
C CYS A 17 19.50 -0.60 -16.52
N ARG A 18 18.80 -1.67 -16.92
CA ARG A 18 17.64 -1.58 -17.82
C ARG A 18 16.46 -0.91 -17.11
N GLU A 19 15.53 -0.33 -17.84
CA GLU A 19 14.35 0.34 -17.26
C GLU A 19 13.52 -0.58 -16.34
N ALA A 20 13.49 -1.89 -16.60
CA ALA A 20 12.81 -2.90 -15.77
C ALA A 20 13.70 -3.47 -14.62
N GLU A 21 14.74 -2.75 -14.22
CA GLU A 21 15.70 -3.15 -13.18
C GLU A 21 15.97 -2.01 -12.20
N TYR A 22 16.59 -2.32 -11.07
CA TYR A 22 17.07 -1.33 -10.10
C TYR A 22 18.52 -1.63 -9.68
N ILE A 23 19.22 -0.61 -9.18
CA ILE A 23 20.59 -0.75 -8.68
C ILE A 23 20.55 -1.30 -7.26
N SER A 24 21.13 -2.49 -7.04
CA SER A 24 21.26 -3.10 -5.70
C SER A 24 22.50 -2.68 -4.94
N ASP A 25 23.61 -2.42 -5.65
CA ASP A 25 24.86 -1.95 -5.07
C ASP A 25 25.45 -0.89 -6.01
N PRO A 26 25.45 0.40 -5.63
CA PRO A 26 25.98 1.47 -6.46
C PRO A 26 27.51 1.49 -6.51
N ALA A 27 28.22 0.86 -5.57
CA ALA A 27 29.68 0.77 -5.60
C ALA A 27 30.17 -0.35 -6.53
N ARG A 28 29.38 -1.42 -6.65
CA ARG A 28 29.67 -2.56 -7.54
C ARG A 28 28.90 -2.53 -8.85
N HIS A 29 28.08 -1.50 -9.07
CA HIS A 29 27.21 -1.34 -10.24
C HIS A 29 26.37 -2.61 -10.52
N THR A 30 25.84 -3.24 -9.47
CA THR A 30 25.02 -4.45 -9.62
C THR A 30 23.55 -4.09 -9.81
N CYS A 31 22.91 -4.78 -10.75
CA CYS A 31 21.50 -4.62 -11.08
C CYS A 31 20.71 -5.85 -10.65
N GLN A 32 19.46 -5.65 -10.22
CA GLN A 32 18.51 -6.73 -9.94
C GLN A 32 17.22 -6.51 -10.74
N ALA A 33 16.55 -7.61 -11.07
CA ALA A 33 15.24 -7.58 -11.70
C ALA A 33 14.22 -6.89 -10.79
N CYS A 34 13.35 -6.07 -11.39
CA CYS A 34 12.28 -5.41 -10.65
C CYS A 34 11.27 -6.44 -10.12
N PRO A 35 10.93 -6.41 -8.82
CA PRO A 35 9.83 -7.21 -8.29
C PRO A 35 8.48 -6.82 -8.93
N VAL A 36 7.57 -7.77 -9.06
CA VAL A 36 6.24 -7.57 -9.66
C VAL A 36 5.45 -6.46 -8.99
N GLY A 37 5.57 -6.31 -7.66
CA GLY A 37 4.84 -5.29 -6.90
C GLY A 37 5.50 -3.91 -6.88
N ALA A 38 6.54 -3.67 -7.66
CA ALA A 38 7.28 -2.42 -7.66
C ALA A 38 7.39 -1.81 -9.06
N GLU A 39 7.71 -0.52 -9.09
CA GLU A 39 8.06 0.20 -10.30
C GLU A 39 9.55 0.51 -10.29
N CYS A 40 10.24 0.22 -11.39
CA CYS A 40 11.66 0.49 -11.53
C CYS A 40 11.92 1.36 -12.77
N ASP A 41 13.06 2.07 -12.75
CA ASP A 41 13.47 3.00 -13.81
C ASP A 41 14.92 2.79 -14.28
N GLY A 42 15.53 1.66 -13.93
CA GLY A 42 16.95 1.39 -14.17
C GLY A 42 17.91 2.04 -13.17
N THR A 43 17.39 2.72 -12.15
CA THR A 43 18.20 3.29 -11.06
C THR A 43 17.68 2.88 -9.70
N SER A 44 16.36 3.00 -9.48
CA SER A 44 15.73 2.87 -8.18
C SER A 44 14.47 2.03 -8.28
N LEU A 45 14.04 1.52 -7.12
CA LEU A 45 12.76 0.85 -6.94
C LEU A 45 11.81 1.81 -6.22
N ARG A 46 10.57 1.89 -6.70
CA ARG A 46 9.48 2.69 -6.12
C ARG A 46 8.22 1.83 -5.91
N SER A 47 7.43 2.22 -4.92
CA SER A 47 6.09 1.66 -4.74
C SER A 47 5.15 2.22 -5.84
N PRO A 48 4.27 1.38 -6.41
CA PRO A 48 3.28 1.85 -7.38
C PRO A 48 2.27 2.79 -6.70
N ASP A 49 1.69 3.71 -7.48
CA ASP A 49 0.53 4.53 -7.11
C ASP A 49 0.60 5.25 -5.74
N GLY A 50 1.82 5.60 -5.29
CA GLY A 50 2.02 6.27 -4.01
C GLY A 50 1.74 5.39 -2.78
N LEU A 51 1.75 4.06 -2.93
CA LEU A 51 1.52 3.13 -1.81
C LEU A 51 2.59 3.25 -0.71
N ASP A 52 3.75 3.85 -0.99
CA ASP A 52 4.75 4.21 0.00
C ASP A 52 4.18 5.16 1.07
N ALA A 53 3.41 6.17 0.66
CA ALA A 53 2.74 7.09 1.59
C ALA A 53 1.65 6.40 2.44
N GLN A 54 1.20 5.23 2.01
CA GLN A 54 0.15 4.43 2.66
C GLN A 54 0.71 3.30 3.52
N GLY A 55 2.04 3.21 3.66
CA GLY A 55 2.70 2.22 4.52
C GLY A 55 3.29 1.02 3.80
N MET A 56 3.42 1.04 2.47
CA MET A 56 4.21 0.07 1.73
C MET A 56 5.70 0.35 1.91
N VAL A 57 6.46 -0.61 2.43
CA VAL A 57 7.89 -0.42 2.69
C VAL A 57 8.73 -1.49 2.00
N TRP A 58 9.67 -1.02 1.18
CA TRP A 58 10.74 -1.83 0.62
C TRP A 58 12.03 -1.59 1.39
N GLN A 59 12.76 -2.67 1.71
CA GLN A 59 14.04 -2.60 2.40
C GLN A 59 15.07 -3.45 1.71
N LEU A 60 16.29 -2.93 1.56
CA LEU A 60 17.42 -3.70 1.06
C LEU A 60 17.82 -4.76 2.09
N ASP A 61 17.86 -6.02 1.67
CA ASP A 61 18.44 -7.11 2.42
C ASP A 61 19.95 -7.17 2.13
N ASP A 62 20.76 -6.78 3.12
CA ASP A 62 22.22 -6.73 3.02
C ASP A 62 22.86 -8.10 2.72
N ALA A 63 22.20 -9.21 3.09
CA ALA A 63 22.73 -10.55 2.87
C ALA A 63 22.60 -10.97 1.40
N THR A 64 21.53 -10.54 0.72
CA THR A 64 21.24 -10.92 -0.66
C THR A 64 21.45 -9.79 -1.67
N GLY A 65 21.58 -8.55 -1.20
CA GLY A 65 21.62 -7.35 -2.03
C GLY A 65 20.29 -7.10 -2.76
N ARG A 66 19.15 -7.53 -2.21
CA ARG A 66 17.85 -7.44 -2.90
C ARG A 66 16.85 -6.64 -2.09
N MET A 67 15.98 -5.92 -2.78
CA MET A 67 14.86 -5.23 -2.13
C MET A 67 13.82 -6.27 -1.73
N MET A 68 13.44 -6.21 -0.46
CA MET A 68 12.45 -7.08 0.16
C MET A 68 11.28 -6.23 0.66
N LEU A 69 10.08 -6.64 0.29
CA LEU A 69 8.83 -6.04 0.75
C LEU A 69 8.61 -6.39 2.21
N GLN A 70 8.67 -5.37 3.07
CA GLN A 70 8.53 -5.51 4.53
C GLN A 70 7.09 -5.33 4.99
N SER A 71 6.36 -4.41 4.38
CA SER A 71 4.98 -4.10 4.77
C SER A 71 4.12 -3.72 3.58
N CYS A 72 2.82 -3.98 3.74
CA CYS A 72 1.78 -3.51 2.84
C CYS A 72 0.82 -2.56 3.56
N PRO A 73 0.18 -1.63 2.83
CA PRO A 73 -0.85 -0.75 3.36
C PRO A 73 -2.02 -1.50 3.99
N THR A 74 -2.80 -0.80 4.80
CA THR A 74 -4.06 -1.33 5.34
C THR A 74 -4.95 -1.84 4.20
N GLY A 75 -5.49 -3.05 4.37
CA GLY A 75 -6.30 -3.70 3.35
C GLY A 75 -5.53 -4.47 2.29
N TYR A 76 -4.19 -4.47 2.36
CA TYR A 76 -3.34 -5.24 1.48
C TYR A 76 -2.58 -6.30 2.27
N ARG A 77 -2.32 -7.44 1.64
CA ARG A 77 -1.48 -8.51 2.17
C ARG A 77 -0.22 -8.66 1.33
N ILE A 78 0.89 -9.03 1.97
CA ILE A 78 2.11 -9.42 1.25
C ILE A 78 1.87 -10.76 0.54
N VAL A 79 2.21 -10.80 -0.73
CA VAL A 79 2.22 -12.03 -1.54
C VAL A 79 3.62 -12.22 -2.10
N SER A 80 4.26 -13.33 -1.73
CA SER A 80 5.66 -13.65 -2.07
C SER A 80 5.81 -15.07 -2.59
N ASN A 81 4.82 -15.56 -3.35
CA ASN A 81 4.59 -16.99 -3.58
C ASN A 81 5.73 -17.72 -4.34
N ARG A 82 6.72 -17.01 -4.91
CA ARG A 82 7.79 -17.61 -5.74
C ARG A 82 9.13 -16.85 -5.69
N GLY A 83 9.51 -16.38 -4.51
CA GLY A 83 10.80 -15.69 -4.29
C GLY A 83 10.77 -14.18 -4.58
N TYR A 84 11.93 -13.54 -4.45
CA TYR A 84 12.07 -12.07 -4.38
C TYR A 84 11.41 -11.29 -5.54
N ALA A 85 11.47 -11.83 -6.76
CA ALA A 85 10.92 -11.15 -7.93
C ALA A 85 9.38 -11.11 -7.94
N ASN A 86 8.70 -11.94 -7.14
CA ASN A 86 7.24 -12.07 -7.15
C ASN A 86 6.60 -11.45 -5.91
N GLN A 87 7.30 -10.56 -5.20
CA GLN A 87 6.79 -9.87 -4.03
C GLN A 87 5.87 -8.73 -4.47
N GLN A 88 4.68 -8.66 -3.88
CA GLN A 88 3.72 -7.59 -4.11
C GLN A 88 2.75 -7.42 -2.94
N CYS A 89 2.13 -6.25 -2.87
CA CYS A 89 0.95 -6.03 -2.06
C CYS A 89 -0.31 -6.37 -2.88
N GLU A 90 -1.14 -7.26 -2.36
CA GLU A 90 -2.41 -7.63 -2.98
C GLU A 90 -3.56 -7.14 -2.10
N ALA A 91 -4.49 -6.39 -2.67
CA ALA A 91 -5.67 -5.90 -1.97
C ALA A 91 -6.57 -7.07 -1.53
N CYS A 92 -7.16 -6.97 -0.34
CA CYS A 92 -8.19 -7.89 0.08
C CYS A 92 -9.44 -7.72 -0.80
N PRO A 93 -10.07 -8.84 -1.22
CA PRO A 93 -11.28 -8.78 -2.02
C PRO A 93 -12.43 -8.11 -1.26
N GLU A 94 -13.43 -7.63 -2.01
CA GLU A 94 -14.62 -7.00 -1.41
C GLU A 94 -15.27 -7.91 -0.37
N GLY A 95 -15.65 -7.31 0.77
CA GLY A 95 -16.22 -8.05 1.90
C GLY A 95 -15.19 -8.83 2.71
N TYR A 96 -13.88 -8.61 2.50
CA TYR A 96 -12.81 -9.16 3.34
C TYR A 96 -11.97 -8.04 3.94
N TYR A 97 -11.23 -8.36 5.00
CA TYR A 97 -10.30 -7.46 5.64
C TYR A 97 -9.02 -8.15 6.10
N ILE A 98 -7.99 -7.37 6.44
CA ILE A 98 -6.79 -7.86 7.10
C ILE A 98 -6.44 -6.99 8.32
N THR A 99 -6.04 -7.62 9.41
CA THR A 99 -5.66 -6.93 10.66
C THR A 99 -4.22 -6.43 10.63
N ASN A 100 -3.36 -7.12 9.90
CA ASN A 100 -1.95 -6.77 9.77
C ASN A 100 -1.41 -7.22 8.40
N GLY A 101 -1.28 -6.27 7.47
CA GLY A 101 -0.72 -6.50 6.13
C GLY A 101 0.78 -6.77 6.10
N VAL A 102 1.47 -6.63 7.25
CA VAL A 102 2.91 -6.86 7.40
C VAL A 102 3.23 -8.35 7.60
N ASP A 103 2.29 -9.13 8.15
CA ASP A 103 2.53 -10.55 8.40
C ASP A 103 2.27 -11.37 7.12
N PRO A 104 3.31 -11.96 6.49
CA PRO A 104 3.15 -12.75 5.28
C PRO A 104 2.37 -14.06 5.50
N GLY A 105 2.16 -14.47 6.76
CA GLY A 105 1.34 -15.63 7.13
C GLY A 105 -0.15 -15.33 7.25
N LEU A 106 -0.56 -14.06 7.25
CA LEU A 106 -1.96 -13.69 7.39
C LEU A 106 -2.65 -13.59 6.03
N SER A 107 -3.83 -14.22 5.95
CA SER A 107 -4.75 -14.13 4.83
C SER A 107 -5.90 -13.16 5.16
N CYS A 108 -6.53 -12.61 4.12
CA CYS A 108 -7.74 -11.82 4.29
C CYS A 108 -8.86 -12.67 4.95
N LEU A 109 -9.57 -12.05 5.89
CA LEU A 109 -10.66 -12.64 6.67
C LEU A 109 -12.00 -12.05 6.22
N PRO A 110 -13.10 -12.81 6.27
CA PRO A 110 -14.41 -12.29 5.90
C PRO A 110 -14.84 -11.16 6.84
N CYS A 111 -15.37 -10.08 6.27
CA CYS A 111 -15.89 -8.95 7.03
C CYS A 111 -17.15 -9.37 7.80
N PRO A 112 -17.20 -9.14 9.13
CA PRO A 112 -18.39 -9.44 9.93
C PRO A 112 -19.60 -8.63 9.45
N SER A 113 -20.78 -9.25 9.42
CA SER A 113 -22.02 -8.60 8.99
C SER A 113 -22.48 -7.44 9.89
N SER A 114 -21.95 -7.35 11.11
CA SER A 114 -22.21 -6.26 12.07
C SER A 114 -21.18 -5.12 11.99
N ALA A 115 -20.28 -5.15 11.01
CA ALA A 115 -19.22 -4.17 10.85
C ALA A 115 -19.12 -3.67 9.41
N PHE A 116 -18.41 -2.55 9.26
CA PHE A 116 -17.95 -2.05 7.98
C PHE A 116 -16.44 -2.23 7.88
N CYS A 117 -15.97 -2.85 6.79
CA CYS A 117 -14.56 -2.98 6.48
C CYS A 117 -14.24 -2.08 5.28
N LEU A 118 -13.80 -0.85 5.55
CA LEU A 118 -13.46 0.11 4.52
C LEU A 118 -12.11 -0.26 3.90
N MET A 119 -12.07 -0.39 2.57
CA MET A 119 -10.83 -0.65 1.81
C MET A 119 -10.05 -1.89 2.29
N GLY A 120 -10.74 -2.93 2.79
CA GLY A 120 -10.08 -4.12 3.35
C GLY A 120 -9.43 -3.91 4.72
N GLY A 121 -9.62 -2.75 5.34
CA GLY A 121 -9.15 -2.45 6.68
C GLY A 121 -9.96 -3.14 7.78
N PRO A 122 -9.47 -3.10 9.04
CA PRO A 122 -10.11 -3.73 10.18
C PRO A 122 -11.60 -3.36 10.34
N PRO A 123 -12.44 -4.27 10.87
CA PRO A 123 -13.87 -4.05 11.01
C PRO A 123 -14.17 -2.93 12.00
N VAL A 124 -15.01 -1.98 11.58
CA VAL A 124 -15.57 -0.93 12.43
C VAL A 124 -17.02 -1.29 12.77
N PHE A 125 -17.31 -1.49 14.05
CA PHE A 125 -18.64 -1.89 14.52
C PHE A 125 -19.55 -0.67 14.76
N VAL A 126 -20.78 -0.75 14.27
CA VAL A 126 -21.76 0.35 14.30
C VAL A 126 -22.13 0.84 15.69
N ASP A 127 -22.10 -0.03 16.70
CA ASP A 127 -22.39 0.36 18.09
C ASP A 127 -21.34 1.33 18.65
N SER A 128 -20.10 1.26 18.15
CA SER A 128 -19.02 2.19 18.49
C SER A 128 -19.14 3.52 17.74
N LEU A 129 -19.58 3.47 16.48
CA LEU A 129 -19.75 4.65 15.62
C LEU A 129 -20.97 5.47 16.03
N ALA A 130 -22.09 4.83 16.35
CA ALA A 130 -23.29 5.50 16.86
C ALA A 130 -23.03 6.19 18.19
N LEU A 131 -22.21 5.60 19.07
CA LEU A 131 -21.81 6.23 20.33
C LEU A 131 -20.93 7.46 20.08
N GLN A 132 -19.97 7.39 19.15
CA GLN A 132 -19.13 8.54 18.78
C GLN A 132 -19.93 9.65 18.08
N LEU A 133 -20.82 9.30 17.15
CA LEU A 133 -21.71 10.25 16.48
C LEU A 133 -22.72 10.88 17.44
N ALA A 134 -23.25 10.12 18.40
CA ALA A 134 -24.13 10.64 19.46
C ALA A 134 -23.41 11.59 20.43
N VAL A 135 -22.14 11.33 20.76
CA VAL A 135 -21.29 12.27 21.53
C VAL A 135 -21.12 13.60 20.80
N HIS A 136 -21.09 13.58 19.47
CA HIS A 136 -21.03 14.78 18.62
C HIS A 136 -22.41 15.32 18.19
N GLY A 137 -23.51 14.75 18.67
CA GLY A 137 -24.88 15.20 18.37
C GLY A 137 -25.32 14.99 16.92
N ILE A 138 -24.73 14.03 16.21
CA ILE A 138 -24.99 13.77 14.80
C ILE A 138 -25.96 12.61 14.66
N ASP A 139 -27.12 12.90 14.07
CA ASP A 139 -28.19 11.92 13.89
C ASP A 139 -27.93 11.00 12.69
N LEU A 140 -27.89 9.69 12.94
CA LEU A 140 -27.61 8.65 11.94
C LEU A 140 -28.66 8.58 10.82
N THR A 141 -29.87 9.12 11.03
CA THR A 141 -30.92 9.14 10.00
C THR A 141 -30.59 10.06 8.82
N VAL A 142 -29.63 10.97 8.99
CA VAL A 142 -29.15 11.84 7.91
C VAL A 142 -28.29 11.07 6.88
N LEU A 143 -27.65 9.97 7.30
CA LEU A 143 -26.77 9.16 6.45
C LEU A 143 -27.50 8.06 5.67
N THR A 144 -28.74 7.75 6.05
CA THR A 144 -29.51 6.63 5.48
C THR A 144 -30.61 7.06 4.52
N ALA A 145 -30.73 8.36 4.21
CA ALA A 145 -31.73 8.86 3.26
C ALA A 145 -31.27 8.64 1.80
N PRO A 146 -31.94 7.77 1.02
CA PRO A 146 -31.58 7.54 -0.38
C PRO A 146 -31.86 8.80 -1.20
N GLY A 147 -30.83 9.35 -1.85
CA GLY A 147 -30.97 10.41 -2.86
C GLY A 147 -30.50 11.82 -2.48
N ARG A 148 -29.79 12.01 -1.36
CA ARG A 148 -29.11 13.30 -1.08
C ARG A 148 -27.58 13.17 -1.25
N PRO A 149 -26.96 13.94 -2.17
CA PRO A 149 -25.50 13.98 -2.32
C PRO A 149 -24.76 14.62 -1.13
N GLU A 150 -25.48 15.09 -0.11
CA GLU A 150 -24.93 15.77 1.07
C GLU A 150 -24.42 14.82 2.17
N ALA A 151 -24.74 13.52 2.11
CA ALA A 151 -24.27 12.53 3.09
C ALA A 151 -22.73 12.40 3.08
N ALA A 152 -22.11 12.48 1.90
CA ALA A 152 -20.65 12.46 1.75
C ALA A 152 -19.99 13.70 2.36
N THR A 153 -20.62 14.87 2.23
CA THR A 153 -20.11 16.14 2.78
C THR A 153 -20.20 16.20 4.31
N LEU A 154 -21.26 15.63 4.88
CA LEU A 154 -21.42 15.54 6.33
C LEU A 154 -20.42 14.58 6.97
N LEU A 155 -20.16 13.42 6.36
CA LEU A 155 -19.09 12.50 6.77
C LEU A 155 -17.71 13.20 6.81
N ARG A 156 -17.42 14.05 5.83
CA ARG A 156 -16.19 14.88 5.81
C ARG A 156 -16.12 15.85 7.01
N HIS A 157 -17.25 16.43 7.43
CA HIS A 157 -17.28 17.36 8.57
C HIS A 157 -17.15 16.63 9.92
N VAL A 158 -17.73 15.43 10.05
CA VAL A 158 -17.59 14.60 11.26
C VAL A 158 -16.15 14.14 11.47
N ALA A 159 -15.49 13.72 10.38
CA ALA A 159 -14.09 13.33 10.42
C ALA A 159 -13.19 14.49 10.90
N ALA A 160 -13.43 15.72 10.41
CA ALA A 160 -12.69 16.91 10.83
C ALA A 160 -12.92 17.30 12.32
N ALA A 161 -14.13 17.12 12.85
CA ALA A 161 -14.47 17.49 14.23
C ALA A 161 -13.96 16.51 15.30
N SER A 162 -13.61 15.28 14.89
CA SER A 162 -13.15 14.20 15.78
C SER A 162 -11.62 14.06 15.83
N GLY A 163 -10.88 14.93 15.14
CA GLY A 163 -9.42 14.81 15.04
C GLY A 163 -8.96 13.66 14.14
N PHE A 164 -9.87 13.10 13.34
CA PHE A 164 -9.52 12.21 12.24
C PHE A 164 -9.00 13.05 11.07
N ASP A 165 -7.78 12.76 10.62
CA ASP A 165 -7.16 13.48 9.51
C ASP A 165 -7.93 13.18 8.20
N VAL A 166 -8.63 14.20 7.69
CA VAL A 166 -9.49 14.14 6.48
C VAL A 166 -8.65 14.15 5.19
N ALA A 167 -7.33 14.01 5.29
CA ALA A 167 -6.44 13.92 4.13
C ALA A 167 -6.60 12.63 3.30
N MET A 168 -7.37 11.63 3.77
CA MET A 168 -7.51 10.33 3.12
C MET A 168 -8.87 10.10 2.44
N LEU A 169 -9.65 11.17 2.20
CA LEU A 169 -11.00 11.11 1.60
C LEU A 169 -11.12 11.87 0.26
N GLU A 170 -9.98 12.22 -0.35
CA GLU A 170 -9.89 12.69 -1.73
C GLU A 170 -9.16 11.64 -2.56
N LEU A 171 -9.92 10.66 -3.08
CA LEU A 171 -9.72 9.95 -4.34
C LEU A 171 -10.98 9.15 -4.67
#